data_AF-A0A2J8KCM0-F1
#
_entry.id   AF-A0A2J8KCM0-F1
#
_cell.length_a   1.000
_cell.length_b   1.000
_cell.length_c   1.000
_cell.angle_alpha   90.00
_cell.angle_beta   90.00
_cell.angle_gamma   90.00
#
_symmetry.space_group_name_H-M   'P 1'
#
loop_
_entity.id
_entity.type
_entity.pdbx_description
1 polymer ?
#
loop_
_entity_poly.entity_id
_entity_poly.type
_entity_poly.pdbx_seq_one_letter_code
_entity_poly.pdbx_strand_id
1 'polypeptide(L)'
;KYGSGNSRDWAAKGPYLLGVKAVLAESYEKIHKDHLIGIGIAPLQFLPGENADSLGLSGRETFSLTFPEELSPGITLNIQVSLNFSNI
;
A
#
# COMPACT_ATOMS: atom_id res chain seq x y z
N LYS A 1 13.72 -0.64 0.02
CA LYS A 1 12.80 -0.58 1.19
C LYS A 1 12.11 0.76 1.19
N TYR A 2 10.79 0.80 1.10
CA TYR A 2 10.02 2.02 1.21
C TYR A 2 10.13 2.61 2.63
N GLY A 3 10.28 3.93 2.72
CA GLY A 3 10.40 4.64 3.99
C GLY A 3 11.76 4.54 4.69
N SER A 4 12.82 4.18 3.95
CA SER A 4 14.18 4.14 4.50
C SER A 4 14.71 5.53 4.87
N GLY A 5 15.50 5.60 5.95
CA GLY A 5 16.14 6.83 6.42
C GLY A 5 15.68 7.20 7.83
N ASN A 6 15.99 8.42 8.26
CA ASN A 6 15.59 8.87 9.59
C ASN A 6 14.08 9.03 9.67
N SER A 7 13.50 8.51 10.75
CA SER A 7 12.11 8.73 11.09
C SER A 7 11.82 10.23 11.16
N ARG A 8 10.86 10.67 10.35
CA ARG A 8 10.29 12.02 10.40
C ARG A 8 8.79 11.86 10.57
N ASP A 9 8.20 12.50 11.57
CA ASP A 9 6.76 12.42 11.86
C ASP A 9 5.87 12.66 10.64
N TRP A 10 6.33 13.53 9.74
CA TRP A 10 5.61 13.90 8.51
C TRP A 10 5.64 12.84 7.41
N ALA A 11 6.52 11.84 7.47
CA ALA A 11 6.62 10.80 6.47
C ALA A 11 5.36 9.92 6.39
N ALA A 12 4.60 9.79 7.49
CA ALA A 12 3.31 9.11 7.51
C ALA A 12 2.12 10.10 7.55
N LYS A 13 2.24 11.21 8.29
CA LYS A 13 1.18 12.23 8.40
C LYS A 13 0.86 12.92 7.07
N GLY A 14 1.88 13.22 6.26
CA GLY A 14 1.70 13.84 4.94
C GLY A 14 0.80 13.01 4.02
N PRO A 15 1.17 11.75 3.70
CA PRO A 15 0.33 10.86 2.92
C PRO A 15 -1.10 10.70 3.46
N TYR A 16 -1.25 10.61 4.78
CA TYR A 16 -2.57 10.49 5.41
C TYR A 16 -3.46 11.71 5.10
N LEU A 17 -2.92 12.91 5.25
CA LEU A 17 -3.63 14.18 4.97
C LEU A 17 -3.94 14.37 3.48
N LEU A 18 -3.16 13.76 2.59
CA LEU A 18 -3.44 13.71 1.15
C LEU A 18 -4.51 12.66 0.79
N GLY A 19 -5.05 11.95 1.77
CA GLY A 19 -6.12 10.98 1.58
C GLY A 19 -5.64 9.57 1.22
N VAL A 20 -4.33 9.27 1.29
CA VAL A 20 -3.79 7.93 1.05
C VAL A 20 -4.38 6.95 2.07
N LYS A 21 -4.95 5.84 1.59
CA LYS A 21 -5.58 4.80 2.43
C LYS A 21 -4.72 3.55 2.59
N ALA A 22 -3.90 3.25 1.59
CA ALA A 22 -2.98 2.13 1.61
C ALA A 22 -1.72 2.50 0.83
N VAL A 23 -0.61 1.85 1.17
CA VAL A 23 0.63 1.87 0.38
C VAL A 23 0.90 0.42 -0.02
N LEU A 24 1.31 0.21 -1.27
CA LEU A 24 1.75 -1.10 -1.76
C LEU A 24 3.23 -0.99 -2.16
N ALA A 25 4.08 -1.83 -1.57
CA ALA A 25 5.52 -1.82 -1.82
C ALA A 25 6.11 -3.23 -1.73
N GLU A 26 7.29 -3.45 -2.32
CA GLU A 26 7.98 -4.75 -2.22
C GLU A 26 8.53 -5.02 -0.81
N SER A 27 8.88 -3.98 -0.07
CA SER A 27 9.37 -4.07 1.31
C SER A 27 9.34 -2.72 2.01
N TYR A 28 9.23 -2.75 3.35
CA TYR A 28 9.24 -1.56 4.19
C TYR A 28 10.47 -1.49 5.09
N GLU A 29 10.88 -0.27 5.45
CA GLU A 29 11.62 -0.04 6.69
C GLU A 29 10.68 -0.27 7.88
N LYS A 30 11.17 -0.91 8.96
CA LYS A 30 10.34 -1.40 10.05
C LYS A 30 9.63 -0.26 10.78
N ILE A 31 10.36 0.78 11.17
CA ILE A 31 9.84 1.92 11.92
C ILE A 31 8.82 2.69 11.06
N HIS A 32 9.09 2.89 9.78
CA HIS A 32 8.15 3.55 8.87
C HIS A 32 6.85 2.75 8.70
N LYS A 33 6.93 1.42 8.60
CA LYS A 33 5.75 0.55 8.56
C LYS A 33 4.86 0.75 9.79
N ASP A 34 5.47 0.81 10.96
CA ASP A 34 4.76 0.99 12.23
C ASP A 34 4.06 2.37 12.30
N HIS A 35 4.67 3.42 11.73
CA HIS A 35 4.03 4.74 11.64
C HIS A 35 2.83 4.77 10.70
N LEU A 36 2.88 4.09 9.55
CA LEU A 36 1.75 3.97 8.64
C LEU A 36 0.57 3.28 9.33
N ILE A 37 0.82 2.16 10.01
CA ILE A 37 -0.18 1.42 10.80
C ILE A 37 -0.79 2.35 11.86
N GLY A 38 0.05 3.04 12.63
CA GLY A 38 -0.37 3.90 13.73
C GLY A 38 -1.28 5.07 13.33
N ILE A 39 -1.27 5.46 12.05
CA ILE A 39 -2.13 6.53 11.53
C ILE A 39 -3.26 6.03 10.63
N GLY A 40 -3.39 4.71 10.46
CA GLY A 40 -4.48 4.11 9.69
C GLY A 40 -4.25 4.07 8.18
N ILE A 41 -3.00 4.10 7.73
CA ILE A 41 -2.63 3.73 6.35
C ILE A 41 -2.23 2.26 6.35
N ALA A 42 -2.89 1.43 5.54
CA ALA A 42 -2.56 0.02 5.43
C ALA A 42 -1.24 -0.19 4.65
N PRO A 43 -0.16 -0.72 5.25
CA PRO A 43 1.06 -1.05 4.52
C PRO A 43 0.96 -2.46 3.92
N LEU A 44 0.64 -2.53 2.64
CA LEU A 44 0.58 -3.78 1.89
C LEU A 44 1.92 -4.10 1.27
N GLN A 45 2.25 -5.39 1.25
CA GLN A 45 3.45 -5.89 0.60
C GLN A 45 3.07 -6.85 -0.52
N PHE A 46 3.77 -6.77 -1.65
CA PHE A 46 3.68 -7.79 -2.70
C PHE A 46 4.08 -9.17 -2.15
N LEU A 47 3.59 -10.24 -2.79
CA LEU A 47 4.07 -11.58 -2.47
C LEU A 47 5.55 -11.73 -2.85
N PRO A 48 6.28 -12.69 -2.25
CA PRO A 48 7.68 -12.91 -2.57
C PRO A 48 7.90 -13.12 -4.07
N GLY A 49 8.75 -12.28 -4.67
CA GLY A 49 9.07 -12.34 -6.10
C GLY A 49 8.14 -11.54 -7.02
N GLU A 50 7.07 -10.96 -6.49
CA GLU A 50 6.18 -10.04 -7.22
C GLU A 50 6.57 -8.59 -6.99
N ASN A 51 6.35 -7.76 -8.02
CA ASN A 51 6.43 -6.31 -7.96
C ASN A 51 5.49 -5.69 -9.02
N ALA A 52 5.49 -4.36 -9.11
CA ALA A 52 4.66 -3.65 -10.07
C ALA A 52 4.96 -4.08 -11.52
N ASP A 53 6.25 -4.19 -11.89
CA ASP A 53 6.66 -4.52 -13.25
C ASP A 53 6.30 -5.97 -13.63
N SER A 54 6.51 -6.93 -12.73
CA SER A 54 6.20 -8.35 -12.98
C SER A 54 4.70 -8.60 -13.14
N LEU A 55 3.88 -7.76 -12.52
CA LEU A 55 2.43 -7.79 -12.61
C LEU A 55 1.87 -6.85 -13.70
N GLY A 56 2.74 -6.10 -14.40
CA GLY A 56 2.34 -5.17 -15.46
C GLY A 56 1.53 -3.96 -14.97
N LEU A 57 1.68 -3.57 -13.70
CA LEU A 57 0.96 -2.46 -13.10
C LEU A 57 1.57 -1.12 -13.53
N SER A 58 0.77 -0.29 -14.19
CA SER A 58 1.20 1.03 -14.67
C SER A 58 0.96 2.16 -13.67
N GLY A 59 0.14 1.93 -12.65
CA GLY A 59 -0.33 2.93 -11.70
C GLY A 59 -1.49 3.79 -12.22
N ARG A 60 -2.05 3.44 -13.39
CA ARG A 60 -3.24 4.11 -13.98
C ARG A 60 -4.53 3.35 -13.71
N GLU A 61 -4.41 2.18 -13.11
CA GLU A 61 -5.52 1.33 -12.75
C GLU A 61 -6.24 1.84 -11.49
N THR A 62 -7.49 1.44 -11.31
CA THR A 62 -8.20 1.54 -10.04
C THR A 62 -7.97 0.28 -9.24
N PHE A 63 -7.48 0.44 -8.02
CA PHE A 63 -7.23 -0.64 -7.08
C PHE A 63 -8.36 -0.70 -6.05
N SER A 64 -9.03 -1.84 -5.98
CA SER A 64 -10.09 -2.09 -4.99
C SER A 64 -9.60 -3.11 -3.97
N LEU A 65 -9.59 -2.69 -2.70
CA LEU A 65 -9.18 -3.50 -1.56
C LEU A 65 -10.40 -3.81 -0.71
N THR A 66 -10.58 -5.08 -0.36
CA THR A 66 -11.59 -5.52 0.62
C THR A 66 -10.88 -6.24 1.76
N PHE A 67 -11.09 -5.75 2.98
CA PHE A 67 -10.61 -6.42 4.18
C PHE A 67 -11.65 -7.44 4.67
N PRO A 68 -11.25 -8.63 5.11
CA PRO A 68 -12.16 -9.56 5.77
C PRO A 68 -12.62 -9.02 7.13
N GLU A 69 -13.71 -9.57 7.64
CA GLU A 69 -14.28 -9.18 8.94
C GLU A 69 -13.31 -9.44 10.09
N GLU A 70 -12.59 -10.56 10.04
CA GLU A 70 -11.53 -10.89 11.00
C GLU A 70 -10.15 -10.71 10.35
N LEU A 71 -9.33 -9.85 10.96
CA LEU A 71 -7.96 -9.60 10.53
C LEU A 71 -6.98 -10.42 11.36
N SER A 72 -6.02 -11.06 10.69
CA SER A 72 -4.86 -11.70 11.31
C SER A 72 -3.55 -11.05 10.84
N PRO A 73 -2.51 -11.01 11.69
CA PRO A 73 -1.21 -10.48 11.29
C PRO A 73 -0.65 -11.21 10.07
N GLY A 74 -0.28 -10.45 9.03
CA GLY A 74 0.31 -11.01 7.81
C GLY A 74 -0.69 -11.69 6.87
N ILE A 75 -1.99 -11.42 7.02
CA ILE A 75 -3.02 -11.92 6.11
C ILE A 75 -2.74 -11.50 4.66
N THR A 76 -2.96 -12.43 3.73
CA THR A 76 -2.92 -12.17 2.29
C THR A 76 -4.29 -11.69 1.82
N LEU A 77 -4.29 -10.63 1.02
CA LEU A 77 -5.50 -10.02 0.48
C LEU A 77 -5.43 -10.02 -1.05
N ASN A 78 -6.55 -10.28 -1.70
CA ASN A 78 -6.67 -10.09 -3.15
C ASN A 78 -7.04 -8.63 -3.43
N ILE A 79 -6.24 -7.97 -4.28
CA ILE A 79 -6.52 -6.61 -4.75
C ILE A 79 -7.09 -6.73 -6.15
N GLN A 80 -8.30 -6.22 -6.34
CA GLN A 80 -8.90 -6.17 -7.67
C GLN A 80 -8.39 -4.94 -8.41
N VAL A 81 -8.02 -5.13 -9.68
CA VAL A 81 -7.45 -4.10 -10.54
C VAL A 81 -8.37 -3.93 -11.74
N SER A 82 -8.82 -2.70 -11.98
CA SER A 82 -9.64 -2.36 -13.15
C SER A 82 -9.07 -1.15 -13.89
N LEU A 83 -9.18 -1.15 -15.22
CA LEU A 83 -8.87 0.02 -16.03
C LEU A 83 -10.11 0.91 -16.10
N ASN A 84 -9.95 2.18 -15.73
CA ASN A 84 -10.98 3.17 -16.01
C ASN A 84 -10.90 3.53 -17.49
N PHE A 85 -11.70 2.86 -18.32
CA PHE A 85 -12.02 3.37 -19.64
C PHE A 85 -13.03 4.50 -19.45
N SER A 86 -12.53 5.73 -19.28
CA SER A 86 -13.36 6.91 -19.50
C SER A 86 -13.77 6.88 -20.96
N ASN A 87 -15.03 6.51 -21.25
CA ASN A 87 -15.61 6.73 -22.56
C ASN A 87 -15.54 8.24 -22.83
N ILE A 88 -14.80 8.61 -23.87
CA ILE A 88 -14.85 9.94 -24.48
C ILE A 88 -16.26 10.16 -25.04
#